data_AF-A0A1I8CLT0-F1
#
_entry.id   AF-A0A1I8CLT0-F1
#
_cell.length_a   1.000
_cell.length_b   1.000
_cell.length_c   1.000
_cell.angle_alpha   90.00
_cell.angle_beta   90.00
_cell.angle_gamma   90.00
#
_symmetry.space_group_name_H-M   'P 1'
#
loop_
_entity.id
_entity.type
_entity.pdbx_description
1 polymer ?
#
loop_
_entity_poly.entity_id
_entity_poly.type
_entity_poly.pdbx_seq_one_letter_code
_entity_poly.pdbx_strand_id
1 'polypeptide(L)'
;MYRLIRALFKELGFDILPDVRIVNEFKKQMECGTVETSKVDFVNKNGEKDQFDHAELDKIKSIKLHGKEYEIEKHLTGDYKFLNAVIGHRGASAAYPCIKCISKTRVGKRGKTWVQFRVCMNRKQAVTSYPTNHFSLDRKPIFNNIDPDCIHCPFLHILMGIFKSSHTSTRKYLYELDNPKTDQSDVSFKDTEGDELMDVSNASEDEMMEQSNASEEEIDDIIEDEDEEEDEENEDDQHSDCSDKEDDNDGEEEVTEIITSEWLKTFDINVKSTKAKASKHWQTFSGNNVSKILNKVELLFVNFDEMNLADKEVLDGYKKIFEALKEVKSYSVARQLNPMEIECAIKATDRFKKAISSKTLGLTVQPKAHLLATHMPEQIKKYRSLNYFSEQPIESLHGLVNRNMIRVSGLSDSESLKYLIHLQNQRSSFYDTQY
;
A
#
# COMPACT_ATOMS: atom_id res chain seq x y z
N MET A 1 -2.00 22.12 -15.20
CA MET A 1 -1.01 21.02 -15.28
C MET A 1 -1.46 19.93 -16.26
N TYR A 2 -2.70 19.43 -16.16
CA TYR A 2 -3.25 18.41 -17.05
C TYR A 2 -3.41 18.86 -18.52
N ARG A 3 -3.86 20.10 -18.76
CA ARG A 3 -3.85 20.73 -20.11
C ARG A 3 -2.45 20.82 -20.73
N LEU A 4 -1.42 20.95 -19.90
CA LEU A 4 -0.02 21.01 -20.30
C LEU A 4 0.46 19.63 -20.74
N ILE A 5 0.17 18.61 -19.92
CA ILE A 5 0.49 17.19 -20.16
C ILE A 5 -0.21 16.68 -21.43
N ARG A 6 -1.46 17.08 -21.66
CA ARG A 6 -2.26 16.70 -22.84
C ARG A 6 -1.78 17.37 -24.14
N ALA A 7 -1.32 18.63 -24.05
CA ALA A 7 -0.67 19.31 -25.18
C ALA A 7 0.70 18.67 -25.51
N LEU A 8 1.45 18.28 -24.48
CA LEU A 8 2.72 17.56 -24.55
C LEU A 8 2.60 16.24 -25.33
N PHE A 9 1.57 15.45 -25.01
CA PHE A 9 1.34 14.15 -25.64
C PHE A 9 0.81 14.27 -27.07
N LYS A 10 0.00 15.29 -27.34
CA LYS A 10 -0.49 15.58 -28.69
C LYS A 10 0.60 16.10 -29.65
N GLU A 11 1.55 16.89 -29.16
CA GLU A 11 2.69 17.38 -29.97
C GLU A 11 3.76 16.32 -30.22
N LEU A 12 3.93 15.35 -29.34
CA LEU A 12 4.90 14.27 -29.50
C LEU A 12 4.37 13.06 -30.27
N GLY A 13 3.13 13.10 -30.77
CA GLY A 13 2.49 11.96 -31.45
C GLY A 13 2.19 10.76 -30.55
N PHE A 14 2.33 10.90 -29.23
CA PHE A 14 2.04 9.85 -28.26
C PHE A 14 0.62 10.02 -27.70
N ASP A 15 -0.32 9.20 -28.17
CA ASP A 15 -1.47 8.83 -27.33
C ASP A 15 -0.92 7.98 -26.18
N ILE A 16 -0.96 8.46 -24.93
CA ILE A 16 -0.51 7.62 -23.80
C ILE A 16 -1.50 6.49 -23.56
N LEU A 17 -1.00 5.30 -23.88
CA LEU A 17 -1.30 3.99 -23.34
C LEU A 17 -0.44 3.80 -22.08
N PRO A 18 -0.98 3.13 -21.05
CA PRO A 18 -0.35 1.86 -20.71
C PRO A 18 -1.41 0.77 -20.79
N ASP A 19 -1.17 -0.20 -21.67
CA ASP A 19 -1.98 -1.41 -21.77
C ASP A 19 -1.72 -2.27 -20.52
N VAL A 20 -2.77 -2.55 -19.75
CA VAL A 20 -2.71 -3.39 -18.54
C VAL A 20 -2.28 -4.83 -18.87
N ARG A 21 -2.39 -5.27 -20.14
CA ARG A 21 -1.81 -6.53 -20.62
C ARG A 21 -0.29 -6.49 -20.73
N ILE A 22 0.32 -5.32 -20.99
CA ILE A 22 1.78 -5.15 -21.01
C ILE A 22 2.34 -5.31 -19.59
N VAL A 23 1.63 -4.85 -18.55
CA VAL A 23 2.05 -5.03 -17.15
C VAL A 23 1.96 -6.50 -16.72
N ASN A 24 0.94 -7.23 -17.18
CA ASN A 24 0.75 -8.65 -16.84
C ASN A 24 1.64 -9.60 -17.68
N GLU A 25 1.90 -9.29 -18.94
CA GLU A 25 2.81 -10.06 -19.80
C GLU A 25 4.29 -9.83 -19.41
N PHE A 26 4.64 -8.60 -19.02
CA PHE A 26 5.94 -8.27 -18.43
C PHE A 26 6.16 -9.00 -17.09
N LYS A 27 5.09 -9.23 -16.31
CA LYS A 27 5.12 -10.03 -15.07
C LYS A 27 5.40 -11.51 -15.37
N LYS A 28 4.76 -12.07 -16.41
CA LYS A 28 4.94 -13.46 -16.89
C LYS A 28 6.35 -13.73 -17.46
N GLN A 29 6.92 -12.78 -18.19
CA GLN A 29 8.26 -12.90 -18.78
C GLN A 29 9.39 -12.70 -17.76
N MET A 30 9.13 -12.02 -16.64
CA MET A 30 10.07 -11.91 -15.52
C MET A 30 10.16 -13.20 -14.67
N GLU A 31 9.12 -14.03 -14.69
CA GLU A 31 9.05 -15.31 -13.95
C GLU A 31 9.79 -16.44 -14.69
N CYS A 32 9.94 -16.35 -16.01
CA CYS A 32 10.72 -17.28 -16.84
C CYS A 32 12.04 -16.61 -17.27
N GLY A 33 13.10 -16.76 -16.49
CA GLY A 33 14.38 -16.02 -16.56
C GLY A 33 15.15 -16.01 -17.89
N THR A 34 14.60 -15.39 -18.93
CA THR A 34 15.20 -15.23 -20.25
C THR A 34 14.79 -13.89 -20.84
N VAL A 35 15.53 -12.83 -20.52
CA VAL A 35 15.51 -11.59 -21.31
C VAL A 35 16.95 -11.10 -21.45
N GLU A 36 17.53 -11.28 -22.64
CA GLU A 36 18.72 -10.54 -23.06
C GLU A 36 18.33 -9.08 -23.37
N THR A 37 18.90 -8.16 -22.62
CA THR A 37 18.49 -6.75 -22.46
C THR A 37 18.84 -5.83 -23.63
N SER A 38 18.75 -6.30 -24.88
CA SER A 38 18.96 -5.45 -26.05
C SER A 38 17.79 -5.34 -27.01
N LYS A 39 16.74 -6.17 -26.88
CA LYS A 39 15.53 -6.07 -27.71
C LYS A 39 14.33 -6.61 -26.93
N VAL A 40 13.48 -5.72 -26.41
CA VAL A 40 12.15 -6.12 -25.94
C VAL A 40 11.24 -6.10 -27.15
N ASP A 41 11.04 -7.27 -27.75
CA ASP A 41 10.12 -7.44 -28.88
C ASP A 41 8.69 -7.60 -28.34
N PHE A 42 7.83 -6.59 -28.51
CA PHE A 42 6.43 -6.69 -28.12
C PHE A 42 5.64 -7.35 -29.25
N VAL A 43 5.30 -8.61 -29.10
CA VAL A 43 4.56 -9.37 -30.12
C VAL A 43 3.07 -9.17 -29.88
N ASN A 44 2.35 -8.56 -30.83
CA ASN A 44 0.90 -8.48 -30.80
C ASN A 44 0.28 -9.88 -31.04
N LYS A 45 -1.03 -10.06 -30.83
CA LYS A 45 -1.73 -11.35 -31.05
C LYS A 45 -1.62 -11.90 -32.49
N ASN A 46 -1.16 -11.09 -33.44
CA ASN A 46 -0.93 -11.47 -34.84
C ASN A 46 0.54 -11.80 -35.14
N GLY A 47 1.42 -11.81 -34.14
CA GLY A 47 2.85 -12.08 -34.34
C GLY A 47 3.69 -10.86 -34.76
N GLU A 48 3.09 -9.68 -34.86
CA GLU A 48 3.79 -8.47 -35.29
C GLU A 48 4.45 -7.77 -34.11
N LYS A 49 5.71 -7.36 -34.29
CA LYS A 49 6.52 -6.70 -33.27
C LYS A 49 6.25 -5.20 -33.26
N ASP A 50 5.46 -4.69 -32.32
CA ASP A 50 5.26 -3.24 -32.14
C ASP A 50 6.28 -2.71 -31.12
N GLN A 51 7.37 -2.10 -31.59
CA GLN A 51 8.40 -1.57 -30.70
C GLN A 51 7.93 -0.27 -30.06
N PHE A 52 7.53 -0.31 -28.78
CA PHE A 52 7.55 0.89 -27.95
C PHE A 52 9.02 1.28 -27.72
N ASP A 53 9.55 2.23 -28.50
CA ASP A 53 10.91 2.72 -28.31
C ASP A 53 10.94 3.65 -27.08
N HIS A 54 11.21 3.07 -25.91
CA HIS A 54 11.42 3.82 -24.66
C HIS A 54 12.59 4.80 -24.78
N ALA A 55 13.47 4.66 -25.78
CA ALA A 55 14.48 5.66 -26.08
C ALA A 55 13.87 6.97 -26.61
N GLU A 56 12.66 6.98 -27.17
CA GLU A 56 11.97 8.21 -27.56
C GLU A 56 11.58 9.05 -26.35
N LEU A 57 11.10 8.42 -25.28
CA LEU A 57 10.88 9.13 -24.01
C LEU A 57 12.18 9.72 -23.48
N ASP A 58 13.31 9.01 -23.60
CA ASP A 58 14.63 9.50 -23.19
C ASP A 58 15.12 10.71 -24.02
N LYS A 59 14.67 10.85 -25.28
CA LYS A 59 15.02 11.96 -26.19
C LYS A 59 14.32 13.27 -25.84
N ILE A 60 13.15 13.23 -25.18
CA ILE A 60 12.41 14.44 -24.81
C ILE A 60 13.15 15.15 -23.66
N LYS A 61 13.63 16.37 -23.93
CA LYS A 61 14.36 17.21 -22.95
C LYS A 61 13.65 18.54 -22.67
N SER A 62 12.93 19.07 -23.65
CA SER A 62 12.18 20.31 -23.54
C SER A 62 10.88 20.23 -24.31
N ILE A 63 9.94 21.10 -23.96
CA ILE A 63 8.66 21.29 -24.65
C ILE A 63 8.46 22.77 -24.94
N LYS A 64 7.76 23.09 -26.02
CA LYS A 64 7.42 24.47 -26.36
C LYS A 64 5.95 24.72 -26.11
N LEU A 65 5.64 25.64 -25.19
CA LEU A 65 4.27 26.00 -24.84
C LEU A 65 4.10 27.51 -24.99
N HIS A 66 3.13 27.93 -25.79
CA HIS A 66 2.85 29.35 -26.08
C HIS A 66 4.09 30.12 -26.54
N GLY A 67 4.94 29.49 -27.36
CA GLY A 67 6.16 30.12 -27.87
C GLY A 67 7.36 30.09 -26.91
N LYS A 68 7.17 29.70 -25.64
CA LYS A 68 8.24 29.57 -24.65
C LYS A 68 8.69 28.11 -24.50
N GLU A 69 9.99 27.89 -24.44
CA GLU A 69 10.58 26.58 -24.21
C GLU A 69 10.70 26.30 -22.69
N TYR A 70 10.38 25.07 -22.29
CA TYR A 70 10.46 24.58 -20.91
C TYR A 70 11.26 23.30 -20.89
N GLU A 71 12.25 23.22 -20.00
CA GLU A 71 12.98 21.98 -19.75
C GLU A 71 12.09 20.99 -18.97
N ILE A 72 12.29 19.70 -19.23
CA ILE A 72 11.56 18.62 -18.58
C ILE A 72 12.48 17.89 -17.62
N GLU A 73 12.11 17.89 -16.34
CA GLU A 73 12.64 16.97 -15.34
C GLU A 73 11.72 15.74 -15.25
N LYS A 74 12.29 14.55 -15.45
CA LYS A 74 11.55 13.28 -15.40
C LYS A 74 11.62 12.71 -13.98
N HIS A 75 10.47 12.30 -13.47
CA HIS A 75 10.33 11.68 -12.17
C HIS A 75 9.78 10.27 -12.33
N LEU A 76 10.34 9.31 -11.58
CA LEU A 76 9.89 7.93 -11.57
C LEU A 76 9.18 7.63 -10.25
N THR A 77 7.96 7.12 -10.33
CA THR A 77 7.19 6.62 -9.18
C THR A 77 6.47 5.32 -9.56
N GLY A 78 5.98 4.60 -8.56
CA GLY A 78 5.32 3.31 -8.67
C GLY A 78 5.67 2.45 -7.46
N ASP A 79 5.04 1.29 -7.35
CA ASP A 79 5.32 0.39 -6.23
C ASP A 79 6.80 -0.07 -6.22
N TYR A 80 7.25 -0.61 -5.09
CA TYR A 80 8.64 -1.02 -4.93
C TYR A 80 9.09 -2.07 -5.96
N LYS A 81 8.23 -3.02 -6.33
CA LYS A 81 8.56 -4.09 -7.31
C LYS A 81 8.75 -3.48 -8.69
N PHE A 82 7.85 -2.59 -9.10
CA PHE A 82 7.95 -1.82 -10.33
C PHE A 82 9.24 -1.00 -10.38
N LEU A 83 9.51 -0.20 -9.34
CA LEU A 83 10.72 0.61 -9.27
C LEU A 83 12.00 -0.23 -9.39
N ASN A 84 12.05 -1.39 -8.74
CA ASN A 84 13.19 -2.30 -8.88
C ASN A 84 13.35 -2.81 -10.31
N ALA A 85 12.25 -3.22 -10.96
CA ALA A 85 12.30 -3.71 -12.34
C ALA A 85 12.80 -2.63 -13.31
N VAL A 86 12.27 -1.42 -13.20
CA VAL A 86 12.59 -0.30 -14.09
C VAL A 86 14.05 0.12 -13.98
N ILE A 87 14.62 0.10 -12.78
CA ILE A 87 16.02 0.50 -12.56
C ILE A 87 17.02 -0.66 -12.72
N GLY A 88 16.54 -1.86 -13.06
CA GLY A 88 17.38 -3.05 -13.22
C GLY A 88 17.91 -3.64 -11.90
N HIS A 89 17.16 -3.49 -10.81
CA HIS A 89 17.50 -3.94 -9.48
C HIS A 89 16.86 -5.30 -9.13
N ARG A 90 17.58 -6.15 -8.36
CA ARG A 90 17.19 -7.51 -7.95
C ARG A 90 16.01 -7.61 -6.96
N GLY A 91 15.37 -6.50 -6.61
CA GLY A 91 14.23 -6.49 -5.70
C GLY A 91 14.57 -6.49 -4.20
N ALA A 92 13.54 -6.73 -3.39
CA ALA A 92 13.57 -6.60 -1.92
C ALA A 92 14.41 -7.67 -1.22
N SER A 93 14.55 -8.85 -1.82
CA SER A 93 15.27 -9.99 -1.24
C SER A 93 16.79 -9.88 -1.41
N ALA A 94 17.26 -8.91 -2.20
CA ALA A 94 18.67 -8.72 -2.50
C ALA A 94 19.50 -8.33 -1.28
N ALA A 95 20.82 -8.53 -1.34
CA ALA A 95 21.72 -8.17 -0.24
C ALA A 95 21.79 -6.66 0.01
N TYR A 96 21.61 -5.86 -1.05
CA TYR A 96 21.59 -4.40 -1.01
C TYR A 96 20.26 -3.87 -1.55
N PRO A 97 19.15 -4.05 -0.83
CA PRO A 97 17.83 -3.94 -1.44
C PRO A 97 17.45 -2.49 -1.79
N CYS A 98 17.99 -1.51 -1.08
CA CYS A 98 17.55 -0.11 -1.17
C CYS A 98 17.84 0.49 -2.55
N ILE A 99 16.84 1.14 -3.16
CA ILE A 99 16.97 1.81 -4.46
C ILE A 99 17.66 3.19 -4.38
N LYS A 100 17.87 3.74 -3.18
CA LYS A 100 18.46 5.07 -2.94
C LYS A 100 19.90 5.05 -2.44
N CYS A 101 20.27 4.03 -1.67
CA CYS A 101 21.61 3.92 -1.11
C CYS A 101 22.13 2.48 -1.13
N ILE A 102 23.42 2.34 -0.87
CA ILE A 102 24.06 1.06 -0.62
C ILE A 102 23.94 0.77 0.86
N SER A 103 23.01 -0.13 1.17
CA SER A 103 22.74 -0.57 2.52
C SER A 103 22.63 -2.08 2.52
N LYS A 104 23.59 -2.76 3.15
CA LYS A 104 23.60 -4.22 3.24
C LYS A 104 22.66 -4.67 4.35
N THR A 105 21.47 -5.15 3.99
CA THR A 105 20.45 -5.60 4.96
C THR A 105 20.50 -7.10 5.21
N ARG A 106 21.23 -7.88 4.40
CA ARG A 106 21.32 -9.34 4.54
C ARG A 106 22.75 -9.87 4.45
N VAL A 107 23.02 -10.96 5.14
CA VAL A 107 24.25 -11.76 5.03
C VAL A 107 23.86 -13.24 4.93
N GLY A 108 24.06 -13.83 3.74
CA GLY A 108 23.50 -15.16 3.44
C GLY A 108 21.98 -15.14 3.49
N LYS A 109 21.38 -16.16 4.15
CA LYS A 109 19.92 -16.23 4.34
C LYS A 109 19.41 -15.27 5.43
N ARG A 110 20.27 -14.78 6.33
CA ARG A 110 19.89 -14.00 7.52
C ARG A 110 19.78 -12.50 7.23
N GLY A 111 18.70 -11.89 7.69
CA GLY A 111 18.54 -10.44 7.75
C GLY A 111 19.36 -9.83 8.90
N LYS A 112 19.88 -8.61 8.69
CA LYS A 112 20.50 -7.81 9.74
C LYS A 112 19.42 -7.15 10.58
N THR A 113 19.67 -7.05 11.89
CA THR A 113 18.83 -6.25 12.77
C THR A 113 19.10 -4.77 12.60
N TRP A 114 18.14 -3.94 13.00
CA TRP A 114 18.31 -2.47 12.99
C TRP A 114 19.51 -1.99 13.83
N VAL A 115 19.82 -2.71 14.91
CA VAL A 115 20.96 -2.40 15.80
C VAL A 115 22.30 -2.55 15.06
N GLN A 116 22.41 -3.57 14.21
CA GLN A 116 23.61 -3.88 13.41
C GLN A 116 23.66 -3.10 12.09
N PHE A 117 22.55 -2.49 11.71
CA PHE A 117 22.41 -1.85 10.41
C PHE A 117 23.21 -0.56 10.32
N ARG A 118 23.89 -0.39 9.20
CA ARG A 118 24.65 0.83 8.87
C ARG A 118 24.40 1.14 7.39
N VAL A 119 24.10 2.41 7.13
CA VAL A 119 24.02 2.95 5.76
C VAL A 119 25.45 3.23 5.31
N CYS A 120 25.81 2.78 4.11
CA CYS A 120 27.18 2.95 3.61
C CYS A 120 27.34 4.26 2.84
N MET A 121 26.56 4.46 1.77
CA MET A 121 26.66 5.62 0.87
C MET A 121 25.47 5.72 -0.07
N ASN A 122 25.20 6.91 -0.62
CA ASN A 122 24.21 7.10 -1.68
C ASN A 122 24.65 6.37 -2.97
N ARG A 123 23.70 5.79 -3.74
CA ARG A 123 24.01 5.09 -5.00
C ARG A 123 24.72 5.98 -6.03
N LYS A 124 24.37 7.26 -6.13
CA LYS A 124 25.02 8.24 -7.02
C LYS A 124 26.52 8.33 -6.76
N GLN A 125 26.91 8.41 -5.48
CA GLN A 125 28.32 8.43 -5.05
C GLN A 125 29.02 7.09 -5.26
N ALA A 126 28.28 5.99 -5.09
CA ALA A 126 28.84 4.66 -5.21
C ALA A 126 29.19 4.26 -6.64
N VAL A 127 28.40 4.69 -7.62
CA VAL A 127 28.70 4.48 -9.05
C VAL A 127 30.06 5.09 -9.38
N THR A 128 30.38 6.25 -8.82
CA THR A 128 31.70 6.89 -8.99
C THR A 128 32.81 6.16 -8.23
N SER A 129 32.53 5.70 -7.01
CA SER A 129 33.57 5.17 -6.10
C SER A 129 33.89 3.69 -6.33
N TYR A 130 32.93 2.89 -6.78
CA TYR A 130 33.03 1.44 -6.95
C TYR A 130 32.33 0.98 -8.24
N PRO A 131 32.83 1.38 -9.42
CA PRO A 131 32.14 1.18 -10.70
C PRO A 131 31.94 -0.30 -11.08
N THR A 132 32.79 -1.20 -10.57
CA THR A 132 32.71 -2.65 -10.82
C THR A 132 31.73 -3.37 -9.91
N ASN A 133 31.27 -2.72 -8.83
CA ASN A 133 30.35 -3.33 -7.89
C ASN A 133 28.92 -3.00 -8.29
N HIS A 134 28.18 -4.03 -8.65
CA HIS A 134 26.80 -3.89 -9.11
C HIS A 134 25.81 -3.58 -7.97
N PHE A 135 26.11 -3.90 -6.71
CA PHE A 135 25.26 -3.64 -5.54
C PHE A 135 23.76 -3.92 -5.78
N SER A 136 23.49 -5.12 -6.31
CA SER A 136 22.15 -5.60 -6.66
C SER A 136 21.49 -4.94 -7.88
N LEU A 137 22.23 -4.19 -8.70
CA LEU A 137 21.87 -3.75 -10.05
C LEU A 137 22.50 -4.66 -11.10
N ASP A 138 21.77 -5.68 -11.56
CA ASP A 138 22.30 -6.69 -12.49
C ASP A 138 21.70 -6.62 -13.89
N ARG A 139 20.73 -5.72 -14.10
CA ARG A 139 20.08 -5.50 -15.39
C ARG A 139 20.25 -4.04 -15.81
N LYS A 140 20.17 -3.81 -17.12
CA LYS A 140 20.14 -2.45 -17.67
C LYS A 140 18.80 -1.78 -17.27
N PRO A 141 18.80 -0.54 -16.76
CA PRO A 141 17.57 0.22 -16.56
C PRO A 141 16.75 0.36 -17.84
N ILE A 142 15.43 0.42 -17.71
CA ILE A 142 14.50 0.66 -18.81
C ILE A 142 14.61 2.10 -19.30
N PHE A 143 14.72 3.06 -18.37
CA PHE A 143 14.92 4.48 -18.66
C PHE A 143 16.35 4.88 -18.31
N ASN A 144 17.10 5.45 -19.27
CA ASN A 144 18.51 5.76 -19.07
C ASN A 144 18.75 7.17 -18.55
N ASN A 145 17.78 8.08 -18.69
CA ASN A 145 17.94 9.52 -18.42
C ASN A 145 17.11 10.02 -17.22
N ILE A 146 16.92 9.20 -16.18
CA ILE A 146 16.26 9.63 -14.93
C ILE A 146 17.32 9.77 -13.83
N ASP A 147 17.44 10.97 -13.24
CA ASP A 147 18.33 11.18 -12.09
C ASP A 147 17.87 10.26 -10.94
N PRO A 148 18.78 9.50 -10.29
CA PRO A 148 18.44 8.71 -9.10
C PRO A 148 17.72 9.50 -7.99
N ASP A 149 17.96 10.81 -7.88
CA ASP A 149 17.30 11.71 -6.94
C ASP A 149 15.83 11.98 -7.30
N CYS A 150 15.43 11.67 -8.54
CA CYS A 150 14.07 11.80 -9.08
C CYS A 150 13.28 10.49 -9.11
N ILE A 151 13.84 9.41 -8.55
CA ILE A 151 13.12 8.16 -8.25
C ILE A 151 12.46 8.33 -6.87
N HIS A 152 11.15 8.25 -6.76
CA HIS A 152 10.45 8.60 -5.51
C HIS A 152 10.19 7.40 -4.62
N CYS A 153 10.16 7.66 -3.30
CA CYS A 153 9.79 6.65 -2.33
C CYS A 153 8.29 6.33 -2.44
N PRO A 154 7.90 5.05 -2.59
CA PRO A 154 6.50 4.63 -2.70
C PRO A 154 5.75 4.73 -1.37
N PHE A 155 5.36 5.94 -0.94
CA PHE A 155 4.91 6.20 0.44
C PHE A 155 3.70 5.34 0.84
N LEU A 156 2.71 5.18 -0.05
CA LEU A 156 1.52 4.36 0.23
C LEU A 156 1.92 2.92 0.57
N HIS A 157 2.72 2.31 -0.31
CA HIS A 157 3.18 0.93 -0.14
C HIS A 157 4.20 0.75 0.98
N ILE A 158 4.98 1.80 1.29
CA ILE A 158 5.86 1.85 2.45
C ILE A 158 5.03 1.76 3.72
N LEU A 159 4.05 2.66 3.90
CA LEU A 159 3.20 2.70 5.08
C LEU A 159 2.48 1.36 5.29
N MET A 160 1.84 0.84 4.25
CA MET A 160 1.15 -0.46 4.29
C MET A 160 2.09 -1.61 4.63
N GLY A 161 3.28 -1.63 4.03
CA GLY A 161 4.26 -2.71 4.27
C GLY A 161 4.83 -2.70 5.68
N ILE A 162 5.14 -1.53 6.23
CA ILE A 162 5.65 -1.41 7.60
C ILE A 162 4.55 -1.77 8.60
N PHE A 163 3.33 -1.28 8.40
CA PHE A 163 2.19 -1.61 9.24
C PHE A 163 1.97 -3.12 9.28
N LYS A 164 1.87 -3.78 8.11
CA LYS A 164 1.68 -5.23 8.01
C LYS A 164 2.79 -5.99 8.74
N SER A 165 4.06 -5.65 8.50
CA SER A 165 5.19 -6.30 9.15
C SER A 165 5.18 -6.12 10.68
N SER A 166 4.87 -4.93 11.17
CA SER A 166 4.81 -4.63 12.62
C SER A 166 3.64 -5.36 13.28
N HIS A 167 2.48 -5.39 12.60
CA HIS A 167 1.29 -6.12 13.04
C HIS A 167 1.54 -7.63 13.11
N THR A 168 2.11 -8.23 12.05
CA THR A 168 2.48 -9.65 12.05
C THR A 168 3.49 -9.98 13.14
N SER A 169 4.50 -9.12 13.35
CA SER A 169 5.51 -9.33 14.40
C SER A 169 4.91 -9.24 15.80
N THR A 170 3.98 -8.30 16.02
CA THR A 170 3.23 -8.17 17.29
C THR A 170 2.41 -9.44 17.54
N ARG A 171 1.62 -9.88 16.55
CA ARG A 171 0.82 -11.12 16.67
C ARG A 171 1.66 -12.36 16.94
N LYS A 172 2.78 -12.51 16.23
CA LYS A 172 3.69 -13.64 16.43
C LYS A 172 4.23 -13.66 17.85
N TYR A 173 4.65 -12.51 18.37
CA TYR A 173 5.13 -12.38 19.73
C TYR A 173 4.04 -12.75 20.77
N LEU A 174 2.82 -12.23 20.62
CA LEU A 174 1.71 -12.57 21.51
C LEU A 174 1.33 -14.05 21.44
N TYR A 175 1.35 -14.64 20.24
CA TYR A 175 1.13 -16.08 20.07
C TYR A 175 2.16 -16.92 20.84
N GLU A 176 3.44 -16.53 20.78
CA GLU A 176 4.53 -17.22 21.49
C GLU A 176 4.38 -17.10 23.02
N LEU A 177 3.86 -15.97 23.52
CA LEU A 177 3.51 -15.81 24.94
C LEU A 177 2.35 -16.70 25.36
N ASP A 178 1.32 -16.82 24.53
CA ASP A 178 0.17 -17.70 24.77
C ASP A 178 0.56 -19.18 24.69
N ASN A 179 1.60 -19.52 23.91
CA ASN A 179 2.01 -20.89 23.59
C ASN A 179 3.51 -21.16 23.84
N PRO A 180 3.98 -21.12 25.10
CA PRO A 180 5.41 -21.20 25.44
C PRO A 180 6.06 -22.58 25.17
N LYS A 181 5.29 -23.61 24.80
CA LYS A 181 5.76 -24.99 24.59
C LYS A 181 5.87 -25.42 23.13
N THR A 182 5.54 -24.55 22.18
CA THR A 182 5.67 -24.86 20.75
C THR A 182 7.13 -24.65 20.36
N ASP A 183 7.83 -25.73 19.99
CA ASP A 183 9.18 -25.63 19.43
C ASP A 183 9.20 -24.56 18.33
N GLN A 184 10.22 -23.70 18.35
CA GLN A 184 10.40 -22.54 17.46
C GLN A 184 10.43 -22.91 15.96
N SER A 185 10.31 -24.19 15.61
CA SER A 185 10.39 -24.72 14.25
C SER A 185 9.05 -24.81 13.48
N ASP A 186 7.88 -24.80 14.12
CA ASP A 186 6.63 -25.21 13.41
C ASP A 186 5.46 -24.21 13.40
N VAL A 187 5.57 -23.03 14.02
CA VAL A 187 4.55 -21.98 13.85
C VAL A 187 4.85 -21.20 12.57
N SER A 188 4.62 -21.84 11.42
CA SER A 188 4.43 -21.09 10.20
C SER A 188 3.09 -20.37 10.29
N PHE A 189 3.08 -19.14 10.80
CA PHE A 189 2.25 -18.15 10.12
C PHE A 189 2.76 -18.21 8.68
N LYS A 190 2.00 -18.80 7.75
CA LYS A 190 2.36 -18.79 6.33
C LYS A 190 2.39 -17.34 5.88
N ASP A 191 3.51 -16.68 6.15
CA ASP A 191 4.13 -15.79 5.22
C ASP A 191 4.40 -16.69 4.01
N THR A 192 3.52 -16.61 3.02
CA THR A 192 3.93 -16.81 1.63
C THR A 192 4.97 -15.73 1.31
N GLU A 193 6.17 -15.89 1.89
CA GLU A 193 7.45 -15.42 1.35
C GLU A 193 7.97 -16.42 0.30
N GLY A 194 7.04 -17.05 -0.43
CA GLY A 194 7.24 -17.52 -1.79
C GLY A 194 6.31 -16.69 -2.67
N ASP A 195 6.86 -16.02 -3.68
CA ASP A 195 6.11 -15.64 -4.86
C ASP A 195 5.37 -16.89 -5.37
N GLU A 196 4.07 -17.02 -5.07
CA GLU A 196 3.13 -17.88 -5.78
C GLU A 196 1.71 -17.35 -5.54
N LEU A 197 1.24 -16.62 -6.56
CA LEU A 197 -0.09 -16.74 -7.17
C LEU A 197 -1.26 -17.15 -6.26
N MET A 198 -2.10 -16.17 -5.92
CA MET A 198 -3.55 -16.34 -6.08
C MET A 198 -4.14 -15.06 -6.66
N ASP A 199 -4.72 -15.25 -7.82
CA ASP A 199 -5.54 -14.35 -8.61
C ASP A 199 -6.74 -13.87 -7.78
N VAL A 200 -6.87 -12.57 -7.56
CA VAL A 200 -8.09 -11.96 -7.01
C VAL A 200 -8.72 -11.09 -8.09
N SER A 201 -9.00 -11.71 -9.25
CA SER A 201 -9.85 -11.14 -10.29
C SER A 201 -11.33 -11.46 -10.09
N ASN A 202 -11.73 -12.21 -9.05
CA ASN A 202 -13.14 -12.55 -8.78
C ASN A 202 -13.54 -12.40 -7.31
N ALA A 203 -13.38 -11.20 -6.75
CA ALA A 203 -14.16 -10.80 -5.57
C ALA A 203 -15.44 -10.11 -6.08
N SER A 204 -16.54 -10.82 -5.91
CA SER A 204 -17.94 -10.53 -6.25
C SER A 204 -18.37 -9.07 -6.15
N GLU A 205 -19.25 -8.70 -7.08
CA GLU A 205 -19.71 -7.39 -7.52
C GLU A 205 -20.51 -6.56 -6.51
N ASP A 206 -20.68 -7.00 -5.26
CA ASP A 206 -21.69 -6.41 -4.35
C ASP A 206 -21.18 -5.36 -3.35
N GLU A 207 -19.87 -5.18 -3.15
CA GLU A 207 -19.35 -4.26 -2.10
C GLU A 207 -18.96 -2.85 -2.59
N MET A 208 -19.18 -2.51 -3.86
CA MET A 208 -18.85 -1.18 -4.41
C MET A 208 -20.05 -0.21 -4.54
N MET A 209 -21.27 -0.61 -4.17
CA MET A 209 -22.46 0.23 -4.31
C MET A 209 -22.56 1.39 -3.29
N GLU A 210 -21.82 1.38 -2.19
CA GLU A 210 -22.12 2.28 -1.05
C GLU A 210 -21.13 3.44 -0.87
N GLN A 211 -20.51 3.92 -1.96
CA GLN A 211 -19.48 4.97 -1.91
C GLN A 211 -19.82 6.26 -2.69
N SER A 212 -21.08 6.52 -3.03
CA SER A 212 -21.47 7.75 -3.74
C SER A 212 -22.36 8.74 -2.99
N ASN A 213 -22.92 8.43 -1.82
CA ASN A 213 -23.94 9.30 -1.18
C ASN A 213 -23.46 9.91 0.15
N ALA A 214 -22.32 10.59 0.15
CA ALA A 214 -21.87 11.35 1.32
C ALA A 214 -21.20 12.68 0.92
N SER A 215 -21.92 13.50 0.18
CA SER A 215 -21.73 14.95 0.06
C SER A 215 -22.86 15.50 -0.82
N GLU A 216 -23.58 16.52 -0.37
CA GLU A 216 -24.95 16.95 -0.79
C GLU A 216 -25.99 16.20 0.05
N GLU A 217 -26.75 16.79 0.98
CA GLU A 217 -27.40 18.10 1.01
C GLU A 217 -27.43 18.70 2.46
N GLU A 218 -27.03 19.96 2.60
CA GLU A 218 -27.61 20.89 3.59
C GLU A 218 -28.34 21.96 2.76
N ILE A 219 -29.50 22.40 3.24
CA ILE A 219 -30.41 23.46 2.71
C ILE A 219 -31.60 22.93 1.90
N ASP A 220 -32.72 22.63 2.57
CA ASP A 220 -33.89 23.53 2.60
C ASP A 220 -34.94 23.02 3.62
N ASP A 221 -35.36 23.93 4.50
CA ASP A 221 -36.51 23.80 5.40
C ASP A 221 -37.84 23.97 4.61
N ILE A 222 -38.95 23.54 5.25
CA ILE A 222 -40.35 24.05 5.15
C ILE A 222 -41.39 23.06 4.53
N ILE A 223 -42.23 22.51 5.44
CA ILE A 223 -43.69 22.17 5.35
C ILE A 223 -44.04 20.97 4.42
N GLU A 224 -44.76 19.92 4.85
CA GLU A 224 -46.16 19.89 5.33
C GLU A 224 -46.46 18.52 6.02
N ASP A 225 -47.37 18.55 7.00
CA ASP A 225 -47.97 17.43 7.73
C ASP A 225 -48.92 16.57 6.86
N GLU A 226 -49.51 15.54 7.48
CA GLU A 226 -50.61 14.63 7.03
C GLU A 226 -50.14 13.33 6.33
N ASP A 227 -50.63 12.13 6.61
CA ASP A 227 -51.60 11.60 7.57
C ASP A 227 -51.48 10.07 7.62
N GLU A 228 -52.20 9.49 8.58
CA GLU A 228 -52.44 8.09 8.93
C GLU A 228 -52.69 7.14 7.73
N GLU A 229 -52.42 5.84 7.91
CA GLU A 229 -53.49 4.82 7.85
C GLU A 229 -52.99 3.43 8.31
N GLU A 230 -53.78 2.87 9.21
CA GLU A 230 -53.82 1.49 9.68
C GLU A 230 -54.43 0.56 8.61
N ASP A 231 -54.24 -0.75 8.76
CA ASP A 231 -55.24 -1.83 8.55
C ASP A 231 -54.49 -3.18 8.41
N GLU A 232 -54.61 -4.07 9.39
CA GLU A 232 -55.62 -5.16 9.46
C GLU A 232 -55.35 -6.23 8.38
N GLU A 233 -54.88 -7.43 8.68
CA GLU A 233 -55.56 -8.58 9.30
C GLU A 233 -55.23 -9.77 8.39
N ASN A 234 -54.83 -10.91 8.97
CA ASN A 234 -55.52 -12.19 8.77
C ASN A 234 -54.79 -13.31 9.52
N GLU A 235 -55.54 -13.86 10.46
CA GLU A 235 -55.45 -15.19 11.08
C GLU A 235 -55.51 -16.27 9.95
N ASP A 236 -55.10 -17.52 10.09
CA ASP A 236 -55.52 -18.47 11.11
C ASP A 236 -54.85 -19.86 10.89
N ASP A 237 -55.13 -20.77 11.82
CA ASP A 237 -55.03 -22.25 11.76
C ASP A 237 -53.89 -23.00 12.50
N GLN A 238 -54.09 -23.10 13.82
CA GLN A 238 -54.48 -24.33 14.55
C GLN A 238 -53.62 -25.62 14.39
N HIS A 239 -53.03 -26.14 15.49
CA HIS A 239 -53.70 -27.02 16.49
C HIS A 239 -52.69 -27.82 17.38
N SER A 240 -53.09 -27.98 18.65
CA SER A 240 -52.96 -29.18 19.50
C SER A 240 -51.80 -29.32 20.51
N ASP A 241 -51.99 -28.73 21.70
CA ASP A 241 -52.01 -29.33 23.05
C ASP A 241 -51.13 -30.57 23.38
N CYS A 242 -50.29 -30.47 24.44
CA CYS A 242 -50.52 -31.14 25.73
C CYS A 242 -49.37 -30.95 26.76
N SER A 243 -49.76 -30.43 27.93
CA SER A 243 -49.42 -30.81 29.33
C SER A 243 -48.00 -30.62 29.91
N ASP A 244 -47.92 -29.65 30.83
CA ASP A 244 -47.47 -29.68 32.24
C ASP A 244 -46.39 -30.69 32.69
N LYS A 245 -45.30 -30.16 33.26
CA LYS A 245 -44.97 -30.30 34.69
C LYS A 245 -43.77 -29.44 35.11
N GLU A 246 -43.99 -28.73 36.20
CA GLU A 246 -43.02 -28.04 37.05
C GLU A 246 -41.99 -29.03 37.63
N ASP A 247 -40.73 -28.60 37.77
CA ASP A 247 -39.88 -28.95 38.90
C ASP A 247 -38.70 -27.97 38.99
N ASP A 248 -38.56 -27.39 40.18
CA ASP A 248 -37.53 -26.45 40.62
C ASP A 248 -36.11 -27.06 40.56
N ASN A 249 -35.11 -26.25 40.19
CA ASN A 249 -33.89 -26.17 41.02
C ASN A 249 -33.04 -24.94 40.69
N ASP A 250 -32.91 -24.08 41.70
CA ASP A 250 -31.93 -23.01 41.79
C ASP A 250 -30.50 -23.60 41.80
N GLY A 251 -29.69 -23.12 40.87
CA GLY A 251 -28.26 -23.35 40.83
C GLY A 251 -27.60 -22.11 40.25
N GLU A 252 -27.38 -21.11 41.10
CA GLU A 252 -26.41 -20.05 40.87
C GLU A 252 -25.02 -20.69 40.71
N GLU A 253 -24.71 -21.16 39.51
CA GLU A 253 -23.32 -21.33 39.10
C GLU A 253 -22.79 -19.94 38.74
N GLU A 254 -22.14 -19.34 39.73
CA GLU A 254 -21.14 -18.29 39.54
C GLU A 254 -20.09 -18.84 38.57
N VAL A 255 -20.31 -18.63 37.28
CA VAL A 255 -19.31 -18.87 36.23
C VAL A 255 -18.24 -17.81 36.43
N THR A 256 -17.31 -18.06 37.37
CA THR A 256 -15.97 -17.53 37.25
C THR A 256 -15.30 -18.25 36.08
N GLU A 257 -15.68 -17.86 34.86
CA GLU A 257 -14.90 -18.14 33.66
C GLU A 257 -13.54 -17.48 33.90
N ILE A 258 -12.57 -18.29 34.31
CA ILE A 258 -11.17 -17.92 34.24
C ILE A 258 -10.92 -17.67 32.76
N ILE A 259 -10.97 -16.40 32.34
CA ILE A 259 -10.46 -15.97 31.04
C ILE A 259 -8.99 -16.35 31.07
N THR A 260 -8.65 -17.51 30.52
CA THR A 260 -7.29 -17.81 30.09
C THR A 260 -6.95 -16.72 29.08
N SER A 261 -6.19 -15.72 29.52
CA SER A 261 -5.92 -14.49 28.79
C SER A 261 -5.06 -14.79 27.55
N GLU A 262 -5.69 -15.24 26.47
CA GLU A 262 -5.04 -15.33 25.16
C GLU A 262 -4.74 -13.90 24.68
N TRP A 263 -3.51 -13.45 24.89
CA TRP A 263 -3.05 -12.12 24.53
C TRP A 263 -3.25 -11.83 23.04
N LEU A 264 -3.08 -12.83 22.19
CA LEU A 264 -3.34 -12.72 20.77
C LEU A 264 -4.83 -12.43 20.49
N LYS A 265 -5.73 -13.12 21.19
CA LYS A 265 -7.17 -12.92 21.03
C LYS A 265 -7.58 -11.51 21.46
N THR A 266 -7.00 -11.01 22.55
CA THR A 266 -7.18 -9.61 23.00
C THR A 266 -6.73 -8.63 21.93
N PHE A 267 -5.54 -8.81 21.35
CA PHE A 267 -5.04 -7.94 20.27
C PHE A 267 -5.96 -7.97 19.03
N ASP A 268 -6.46 -9.14 18.66
CA ASP A 268 -7.36 -9.29 17.50
C ASP A 268 -8.72 -8.64 17.72
N ILE A 269 -9.26 -8.71 18.94
CA ILE A 269 -10.47 -7.97 19.34
C ILE A 269 -10.21 -6.46 19.26
N ASN A 270 -9.07 -6.01 19.77
CA ASN A 270 -8.68 -4.60 19.74
C ASN A 270 -8.55 -4.08 18.30
N VAL A 271 -7.94 -4.84 17.39
CA VAL A 271 -7.86 -4.49 15.96
C VAL A 271 -9.27 -4.38 15.36
N LYS A 272 -10.17 -5.31 15.64
CA LYS A 272 -11.57 -5.28 15.16
C LYS A 272 -12.32 -4.05 15.67
N SER A 273 -12.09 -3.64 16.93
CA SER A 273 -12.73 -2.47 17.55
C SER A 273 -12.46 -1.15 16.80
N THR A 274 -11.40 -1.10 15.99
CA THR A 274 -11.08 0.08 15.17
C THR A 274 -12.11 0.35 14.06
N LYS A 275 -13.00 -0.60 13.75
CA LYS A 275 -13.96 -0.58 12.62
C LYS A 275 -13.27 -0.56 11.24
N ALA A 276 -12.03 -1.05 11.16
CA ALA A 276 -11.40 -1.36 9.87
C ALA A 276 -12.12 -2.58 9.25
N LYS A 277 -12.44 -2.51 7.94
CA LYS A 277 -13.14 -3.60 7.27
C LYS A 277 -12.17 -4.79 7.19
N ALA A 278 -12.55 -5.94 7.75
CA ALA A 278 -11.80 -7.16 7.57
C ALA A 278 -11.82 -7.52 6.09
N SER A 279 -10.68 -7.59 5.42
CA SER A 279 -10.62 -8.38 4.19
C SER A 279 -10.87 -9.84 4.56
N LYS A 280 -11.47 -10.62 3.64
CA LYS A 280 -11.77 -12.06 3.81
C LYS A 280 -10.58 -12.84 4.39
N HIS A 281 -9.37 -12.35 4.17
CA HIS A 281 -8.16 -12.73 4.88
C HIS A 281 -7.57 -11.44 5.48
N TRP A 282 -7.55 -11.25 6.81
CA TRP A 282 -6.91 -10.11 7.49
C TRP A 282 -5.41 -9.89 7.11
N GLN A 283 -4.88 -10.78 6.29
CA GLN A 283 -3.53 -10.79 5.74
C GLN A 283 -3.23 -9.62 4.77
N THR A 284 -4.23 -8.89 4.26
CA THR A 284 -4.01 -7.80 3.30
C THR A 284 -4.70 -6.50 3.74
N PHE A 285 -3.99 -5.66 4.50
CA PHE A 285 -4.47 -4.33 4.87
C PHE A 285 -4.48 -3.38 3.67
N SER A 286 -5.60 -2.71 3.40
CA SER A 286 -5.67 -1.58 2.46
C SER A 286 -5.19 -0.28 3.11
N GLY A 287 -4.85 0.74 2.30
CA GLY A 287 -4.47 2.06 2.82
C GLY A 287 -5.53 2.70 3.73
N ASN A 288 -6.81 2.47 3.43
CA ASN A 288 -7.94 2.91 4.27
C ASN A 288 -8.00 2.17 5.60
N ASN A 289 -7.78 0.84 5.59
CA ASN A 289 -7.74 0.06 6.82
C ASN A 289 -6.58 0.48 7.71
N VAL A 290 -5.38 0.61 7.16
CA VAL A 290 -4.21 1.11 7.89
C VAL A 290 -4.50 2.48 8.49
N SER A 291 -5.12 3.37 7.73
CA SER A 291 -5.49 4.71 8.21
C SER A 291 -6.48 4.67 9.38
N LYS A 292 -7.53 3.85 9.31
CA LYS A 292 -8.52 3.69 10.37
C LYS A 292 -7.88 3.14 11.66
N ILE A 293 -7.01 2.13 11.51
CA ILE A 293 -6.34 1.50 12.64
C ILE A 293 -5.36 2.48 13.30
N LEU A 294 -4.48 3.11 12.52
CA LEU A 294 -3.50 4.06 13.06
C LEU A 294 -4.16 5.27 13.74
N ASN A 295 -5.30 5.74 13.23
CA ASN A 295 -6.04 6.83 13.89
C ASN A 295 -6.51 6.45 15.30
N LYS A 296 -6.71 5.15 15.56
CA LYS A 296 -7.16 4.57 16.84
C LYS A 296 -6.10 3.67 17.48
N VAL A 297 -4.82 4.01 17.30
CA VAL A 297 -3.68 3.20 17.78
C VAL A 297 -3.76 2.85 19.27
N GLU A 298 -4.31 3.76 20.06
CA GLU A 298 -4.51 3.59 21.50
C GLU A 298 -5.37 2.37 21.83
N LEU A 299 -6.37 2.05 21.00
CA LEU A 299 -7.25 0.90 21.20
C LEU A 299 -6.51 -0.44 21.00
N LEU A 300 -5.43 -0.46 20.22
CA LEU A 300 -4.70 -1.70 19.91
C LEU A 300 -4.08 -2.36 21.14
N PHE A 301 -3.70 -1.56 22.13
CA PHE A 301 -2.88 -1.97 23.27
C PHE A 301 -3.62 -1.83 24.61
N VAL A 302 -4.95 -1.91 24.59
CA VAL A 302 -5.80 -1.93 25.80
C VAL A 302 -5.89 -3.36 26.36
N ASN A 303 -6.05 -3.49 27.68
CA ASN A 303 -6.19 -4.77 28.39
C ASN A 303 -4.94 -5.68 28.35
N PHE A 304 -3.75 -5.08 28.47
CA PHE A 304 -2.46 -5.78 28.61
C PHE A 304 -1.77 -5.46 29.95
N ASP A 305 -2.53 -5.01 30.96
CA ASP A 305 -1.96 -4.51 32.22
C ASP A 305 -1.37 -5.60 33.10
N GLU A 306 -1.88 -6.82 32.99
CA GLU A 306 -1.45 -8.01 33.74
C GLU A 306 -0.21 -8.68 33.16
N MET A 307 0.30 -8.22 32.01
CA MET A 307 1.57 -8.71 31.47
C MET A 307 2.72 -8.43 32.44
N ASN A 308 3.67 -9.36 32.51
CA ASN A 308 4.90 -9.11 33.27
C ASN A 308 5.69 -7.93 32.66
N LEU A 309 6.59 -7.36 33.45
CA LEU A 309 7.31 -6.14 33.08
C LEU A 309 8.13 -6.29 31.79
N ALA A 310 8.77 -7.45 31.58
CA ALA A 310 9.60 -7.69 30.40
C ALA A 310 8.74 -7.73 29.12
N ASP A 311 7.59 -8.40 29.18
CA ASP A 311 6.70 -8.50 28.03
C ASP A 311 5.98 -7.19 27.72
N LYS A 312 5.65 -6.44 28.78
CA LYS A 312 5.12 -5.08 28.66
C LYS A 312 6.11 -4.13 27.97
N GLU A 313 7.41 -4.28 28.21
CA GLU A 313 8.45 -3.49 27.53
C GLU A 313 8.54 -3.80 26.02
N VAL A 314 8.40 -5.07 25.64
CA VAL A 314 8.35 -5.47 24.21
C VAL A 314 7.10 -4.91 23.55
N LEU A 315 5.94 -5.03 24.20
CA LEU A 315 4.67 -4.54 23.66
C LEU A 315 4.66 -3.00 23.53
N ASP A 316 5.21 -2.28 24.51
CA ASP A 316 5.40 -0.82 24.44
C ASP A 316 6.33 -0.42 23.29
N GLY A 317 7.34 -1.24 23.00
CA GLY A 317 8.18 -1.10 21.80
C GLY A 317 7.37 -1.13 20.50
N TYR A 318 6.45 -2.10 20.36
CA TYR A 318 5.55 -2.15 19.20
C TYR A 318 4.60 -0.96 19.17
N LYS A 319 4.00 -0.58 20.30
CA LYS A 319 3.13 0.59 20.42
C LYS A 319 3.80 1.85 19.90
N LYS A 320 5.05 2.11 20.30
CA LYS A 320 5.87 3.24 19.82
C LYS A 320 6.08 3.23 18.31
N ILE A 321 6.17 2.06 17.67
CA ILE A 321 6.24 1.97 16.20
C ILE A 321 4.93 2.46 15.57
N PHE A 322 3.78 1.96 16.04
CA PHE A 322 2.48 2.36 15.48
C PHE A 322 2.17 3.83 15.74
N GLU A 323 2.49 4.37 16.92
CA GLU A 323 2.32 5.79 17.24
C GLU A 323 3.20 6.68 16.34
N ALA A 324 4.46 6.30 16.12
CA ALA A 324 5.33 7.03 15.23
C ALA A 324 4.84 6.95 13.76
N LEU A 325 4.29 5.82 13.33
CA LEU A 325 3.66 5.68 12.01
C LEU A 325 2.40 6.55 11.86
N LYS A 326 1.55 6.61 12.90
CA LYS A 326 0.39 7.52 12.97
C LYS A 326 0.85 8.97 12.77
N GLU A 327 1.91 9.36 13.47
CA GLU A 327 2.48 10.71 13.38
C GLU A 327 3.01 11.00 11.96
N VAL A 328 3.83 10.11 11.39
CA VAL A 328 4.34 10.26 10.01
C VAL A 328 3.18 10.41 9.01
N LYS A 329 2.16 9.57 9.15
CA LYS A 329 0.97 9.58 8.28
C LYS A 329 0.15 10.87 8.41
N SER A 330 0.18 11.56 9.55
CA SER A 330 -0.51 12.85 9.69
C SER A 330 0.01 13.95 8.74
N TYR A 331 1.27 13.84 8.28
CA TYR A 331 1.88 14.74 7.31
C TYR A 331 1.74 14.28 5.85
N SER A 332 1.08 13.14 5.63
CA SER A 332 0.78 12.56 4.32
C SER A 332 -0.45 13.26 3.71
N VAL A 333 -0.30 14.55 3.39
CA VAL A 333 -1.37 15.42 2.87
C VAL A 333 -1.21 15.72 1.38
N ALA A 334 -2.33 16.01 0.70
CA ALA A 334 -2.38 16.36 -0.72
C ALA A 334 -1.97 17.82 -1.02
N ARG A 335 -0.97 18.34 -0.29
CA ARG A 335 -0.42 19.68 -0.49
C ARG A 335 1.07 19.73 -0.10
N GLN A 336 1.69 20.87 -0.37
CA GLN A 336 3.01 21.15 0.19
C GLN A 336 2.91 21.45 1.70
N LEU A 337 3.94 21.01 2.41
CA LEU A 337 4.15 21.26 3.83
C LEU A 337 4.83 22.62 4.01
N ASN A 338 4.37 23.36 5.01
CA ASN A 338 5.04 24.59 5.44
C ASN A 338 6.35 24.26 6.20
N PRO A 339 7.24 25.24 6.46
CA PRO A 339 8.53 24.98 7.11
C PRO A 339 8.44 24.27 8.47
N MET A 340 7.43 24.60 9.29
CA MET A 340 7.21 23.97 10.60
C MET A 340 6.75 22.52 10.43
N GLU A 341 5.83 22.26 9.52
CA GLU A 341 5.36 20.90 9.20
C GLU A 341 6.48 20.03 8.64
N ILE A 342 7.39 20.58 7.83
CA ILE A 342 8.58 19.86 7.34
C ILE A 342 9.44 19.40 8.53
N GLU A 343 9.72 20.28 9.49
CA GLU A 343 10.50 19.93 10.67
C GLU A 343 9.81 18.86 11.50
N CYS A 344 8.50 19.00 11.72
CA CYS A 344 7.72 18.02 12.47
C CYS A 344 7.64 16.66 11.76
N ALA A 345 7.47 16.64 10.43
CA ALA A 345 7.45 15.41 9.65
C ALA A 345 8.81 14.68 9.72
N ILE A 346 9.92 15.41 9.65
CA ILE A 346 11.27 14.84 9.83
C ILE A 346 11.42 14.27 11.25
N LYS A 347 11.02 15.03 12.28
CA LYS A 347 11.03 14.55 13.67
C LYS A 347 10.18 13.27 13.83
N ALA A 348 9.02 13.19 13.18
CA ALA A 348 8.19 11.99 13.19
C ALA A 348 8.92 10.79 12.55
N THR A 349 9.60 10.99 11.41
CA THR A 349 10.42 9.92 10.80
C THR A 349 11.60 9.51 11.68
N ASP A 350 12.20 10.43 12.44
CA ASP A 350 13.26 10.13 13.40
C ASP A 350 12.73 9.35 14.62
N ARG A 351 11.55 9.69 15.13
CA ARG A 351 10.87 8.91 16.18
C ARG A 351 10.57 7.50 15.70
N PHE A 352 10.07 7.35 14.47
CA PHE A 352 9.86 6.04 13.85
C PHE A 352 11.17 5.25 13.76
N LYS A 353 12.25 5.86 13.27
CA LYS A 353 13.58 5.24 13.20
C LYS A 353 14.06 4.76 14.57
N LYS A 354 13.89 5.57 15.61
CA LYS A 354 14.25 5.20 16.99
C LYS A 354 13.42 4.01 17.49
N ALA A 355 12.10 4.05 17.30
CA ALA A 355 11.20 2.98 17.73
C ALA A 355 11.52 1.65 17.04
N ILE A 356 11.65 1.64 15.71
CA ILE A 356 11.92 0.41 14.97
C ILE A 356 13.35 -0.13 15.16
N SER A 357 14.26 0.72 15.66
CA SER A 357 15.63 0.33 16.02
C SER A 357 15.78 -0.13 17.46
N SER A 358 14.69 -0.27 18.21
CA SER A 358 14.75 -0.75 19.60
C SER A 358 15.42 -2.12 19.67
N LYS A 359 16.38 -2.25 20.60
CA LYS A 359 17.07 -3.53 20.84
C LYS A 359 16.10 -4.59 21.35
N THR A 360 15.07 -4.20 22.10
CA THR A 360 14.08 -5.10 22.71
C THR A 360 13.26 -5.87 21.66
N LEU A 361 13.04 -5.28 20.49
CA LEU A 361 12.20 -5.89 19.45
C LEU A 361 12.97 -6.84 18.51
N GLY A 362 14.30 -6.74 18.46
CA GLY A 362 15.12 -7.61 17.60
C GLY A 362 14.81 -7.56 16.09
N LEU A 363 14.07 -6.56 15.61
CA LEU A 363 13.53 -6.53 14.25
C LEU A 363 14.63 -6.44 13.18
N THR A 364 14.40 -7.14 12.07
CA THR A 364 15.26 -7.08 10.88
C THR A 364 14.94 -5.86 10.02
N VAL A 365 15.95 -5.38 9.29
CA VAL A 365 15.80 -4.20 8.43
C VAL A 365 15.03 -4.55 7.17
N GLN A 366 13.78 -4.08 7.14
CA GLN A 366 12.91 -4.17 5.98
C GLN A 366 13.19 -3.01 5.00
N PRO A 367 13.25 -3.24 3.67
CA PRO A 367 13.58 -2.19 2.70
C PRO A 367 12.66 -0.98 2.78
N LYS A 368 11.35 -1.21 2.96
CA LYS A 368 10.34 -0.15 3.12
C LYS A 368 10.56 0.70 4.37
N ALA A 369 10.84 0.06 5.51
CA ALA A 369 11.16 0.75 6.76
C ALA A 369 12.46 1.54 6.65
N HIS A 370 13.46 1.01 5.95
CA HIS A 370 14.71 1.73 5.65
C HIS A 370 14.48 2.96 4.77
N LEU A 371 13.68 2.87 3.71
CA LEU A 371 13.31 4.02 2.88
C LEU A 371 12.64 5.12 3.72
N LEU A 372 11.69 4.75 4.58
CA LEU A 372 11.02 5.71 5.45
C LEU A 372 11.99 6.37 6.44
N ALA A 373 12.77 5.56 7.16
CA ALA A 373 13.65 6.03 8.24
C ALA A 373 14.89 6.79 7.75
N THR A 374 15.31 6.59 6.50
CA THR A 374 16.59 7.12 6.00
C THR A 374 16.42 8.12 4.86
N HIS A 375 15.52 7.86 3.91
CA HIS A 375 15.44 8.63 2.66
C HIS A 375 14.22 9.55 2.59
N MET A 376 13.15 9.25 3.31
CA MET A 376 11.99 10.14 3.38
C MET A 376 12.35 11.55 3.91
N PRO A 377 13.22 11.74 4.91
CA PRO A 377 13.62 13.09 5.34
C PRO A 377 14.20 13.94 4.21
N GLU A 378 15.02 13.35 3.33
CA GLU A 378 15.61 14.04 2.18
C GLU A 378 14.53 14.42 1.16
N GLN A 379 13.59 13.50 0.90
CA GLN A 379 12.47 13.74 -0.01
C GLN A 379 11.53 14.84 0.52
N ILE A 380 11.23 14.84 1.82
CA ILE A 380 10.43 15.89 2.48
C ILE A 380 11.13 17.25 2.36
N LYS A 381 12.44 17.32 2.59
CA LYS A 381 13.19 18.59 2.45
C LYS A 381 13.18 19.11 1.02
N LYS A 382 13.37 18.23 0.03
CA LYS A 382 13.48 18.62 -1.39
C LYS A 382 12.14 19.02 -1.98
N TYR A 383 11.09 18.21 -1.76
CA TYR A 383 9.80 18.38 -2.45
C TYR A 383 8.69 18.90 -1.54
N ARG A 384 8.98 19.13 -0.25
CA ARG A 384 8.05 19.67 0.75
C ARG A 384 6.77 18.83 0.86
N SER A 385 6.85 17.52 0.63
CA SER A 385 5.71 16.62 0.67
C SER A 385 6.15 15.17 0.83
N LEU A 386 5.27 14.36 1.45
CA LEU A 386 5.39 12.89 1.46
C LEU A 386 4.60 12.25 0.31
N ASN A 387 3.52 12.90 -0.15
CA ASN A 387 2.52 12.28 -1.03
C ASN A 387 2.50 12.82 -2.45
N TYR A 388 3.21 13.91 -2.74
CA TYR A 388 3.15 14.55 -4.07
C TYR A 388 3.46 13.56 -5.21
N PHE A 389 4.40 12.64 -4.98
CA PHE A 389 4.76 11.56 -5.92
C PHE A 389 4.24 10.18 -5.49
N SER A 390 3.19 10.13 -4.66
CA SER A 390 2.61 8.86 -4.23
C SER A 390 1.87 8.16 -5.38
N GLU A 391 1.64 6.87 -5.18
CA GLU A 391 1.03 5.96 -6.14
C GLU A 391 -0.51 6.00 -6.07
N GLN A 392 -1.08 6.74 -5.11
CA GLN A 392 -2.53 6.84 -4.91
C GLN A 392 -3.32 7.20 -6.17
N PRO A 393 -2.89 8.16 -7.01
CA PRO A 393 -3.62 8.48 -8.24
C PRO A 393 -3.65 7.30 -9.23
N ILE A 394 -2.56 6.55 -9.32
CA ILE A 394 -2.46 5.38 -10.21
C ILE A 394 -3.36 4.25 -9.69
N GLU A 395 -3.39 4.00 -8.38
CA GLU A 395 -4.29 3.00 -7.78
C GLU A 395 -5.77 3.39 -7.97
N SER A 396 -6.10 4.67 -7.82
CA SER A 396 -7.45 5.17 -8.09
C SER A 396 -7.82 5.00 -9.56
N LEU A 397 -6.88 5.22 -10.48
CA LEU A 397 -7.09 4.99 -11.91
C LEU A 397 -7.29 3.51 -12.20
N HIS A 398 -6.53 2.61 -11.58
CA HIS A 398 -6.74 1.16 -11.72
C HIS A 398 -8.14 0.74 -11.28
N GLY A 399 -8.60 1.18 -10.11
CA GLY A 399 -9.95 0.90 -9.63
C GLY A 399 -11.04 1.46 -10.57
N LEU A 400 -10.78 2.61 -11.18
CA LEU A 400 -11.68 3.19 -12.19
C LEU A 400 -11.68 2.37 -13.49
N VAL A 401 -10.52 1.97 -14.00
CA VAL A 401 -10.39 1.13 -15.20
C VAL A 401 -11.16 -0.16 -15.00
N ASN A 402 -10.95 -0.86 -13.88
CA ASN A 402 -11.64 -2.12 -13.55
C ASN A 402 -13.17 -1.95 -13.56
N ARG A 403 -13.71 -0.89 -12.95
CA ARG A 403 -15.16 -0.61 -12.99
C ARG A 403 -15.70 -0.38 -14.40
N ASN A 404 -14.88 0.13 -15.31
CA ASN A 404 -15.29 0.37 -16.70
C ASN A 404 -15.00 -0.82 -17.63
N MET A 405 -14.30 -1.87 -17.16
CA MET A 405 -14.03 -3.07 -17.97
C MET A 405 -15.32 -3.75 -18.43
N ILE A 406 -16.37 -3.74 -17.61
CA ILE A 406 -17.70 -4.29 -17.96
C ILE A 406 -18.25 -3.62 -19.23
N ARG A 407 -18.01 -2.31 -19.40
CA ARG A 407 -18.50 -1.52 -20.54
C ARG A 407 -17.79 -1.82 -21.85
N VAL A 408 -16.61 -2.45 -21.78
CA VAL A 408 -15.77 -2.78 -22.95
C VAL A 408 -15.62 -4.29 -23.14
N SER A 409 -16.37 -5.09 -22.39
CA SER A 409 -16.29 -6.56 -22.40
C SER A 409 -16.57 -7.17 -23.79
N GLY A 410 -17.38 -6.50 -24.61
CA GLY A 410 -17.70 -6.92 -25.99
C GLY A 410 -16.80 -6.31 -27.07
N LEU A 411 -15.82 -5.47 -26.71
CA LEU A 411 -14.94 -4.80 -27.66
C LEU A 411 -13.64 -5.59 -27.85
N SER A 412 -12.97 -5.39 -29.00
CA SER A 412 -11.61 -5.87 -29.12
C SER A 412 -10.69 -5.15 -28.14
N ASP A 413 -9.62 -5.80 -27.75
CA ASP A 413 -8.57 -5.26 -26.90
C ASP A 413 -8.08 -3.84 -27.27
N SER A 414 -7.90 -3.54 -28.56
CA SER A 414 -7.48 -2.21 -29.04
C SER A 414 -8.59 -1.16 -28.86
N GLU A 415 -9.83 -1.56 -29.15
CA GLU A 415 -11.00 -0.69 -29.00
C GLU A 415 -11.35 -0.43 -27.54
N SER A 416 -11.24 -1.45 -26.69
CA SER A 416 -11.36 -1.34 -25.22
C SER A 416 -10.41 -0.28 -24.68
N LEU A 417 -9.15 -0.32 -25.10
CA LEU A 417 -8.14 0.61 -24.64
C LEU A 417 -8.40 2.04 -25.13
N LYS A 418 -8.74 2.22 -26.42
CA LYS A 418 -9.14 3.53 -26.96
C LYS A 418 -10.35 4.10 -26.22
N TYR A 419 -11.35 3.27 -25.97
CA TYR A 419 -12.57 3.65 -25.26
C TYR A 419 -12.26 4.09 -23.83
N LEU A 420 -11.50 3.30 -23.07
CA LEU A 420 -11.13 3.61 -21.69
C LEU A 420 -10.32 4.90 -21.58
N ILE A 421 -9.37 5.12 -22.51
CA ILE A 421 -8.60 6.37 -22.60
C ILE A 421 -9.51 7.56 -22.91
N HIS A 422 -10.40 7.42 -23.89
CA HIS A 422 -11.33 8.48 -24.26
C HIS A 422 -12.24 8.86 -23.09
N LEU A 423 -12.82 7.86 -22.42
CA LEU A 423 -13.68 8.04 -21.26
C LEU A 423 -12.93 8.73 -20.11
N GLN A 424 -11.69 8.33 -19.84
CA GLN A 424 -10.86 8.97 -18.82
C GLN A 424 -10.57 10.43 -19.18
N ASN A 425 -10.22 10.69 -20.43
CA ASN A 425 -9.94 12.03 -20.93
C ASN A 425 -11.17 12.96 -20.86
N GLN A 426 -12.36 12.44 -21.15
CA GLN A 426 -13.61 13.17 -21.01
C GLN A 426 -13.89 13.52 -19.54
N ARG A 427 -13.76 12.54 -18.63
CA ARG A 427 -13.92 12.78 -17.18
C ARG A 427 -12.97 13.85 -16.67
N SER A 428 -11.68 13.73 -16.97
CA SER A 428 -10.69 14.74 -16.57
C SER A 428 -11.03 16.12 -17.14
N SER A 429 -11.46 16.20 -18.41
CA SER A 429 -11.85 17.47 -19.03
C SER A 429 -13.06 18.11 -18.37
N PHE A 430 -14.03 17.31 -17.90
CA PHE A 430 -15.22 17.80 -17.22
C PHE A 430 -14.87 18.40 -15.84
N TYR A 431 -14.07 17.69 -15.04
CA TYR A 431 -13.63 18.20 -13.73
C TYR A 431 -12.73 19.44 -13.85
N ASP A 432 -11.89 19.52 -14.89
CA ASP A 432 -11.05 20.69 -15.20
C ASP A 432 -11.86 21.96 -15.57
N THR A 433 -13.18 21.86 -15.78
CA THR A 433 -14.05 23.01 -16.09
C THR A 433 -14.87 23.50 -14.90
N GLN A 434 -14.87 22.76 -13.79
CA GLN A 434 -15.59 23.11 -12.56
C GLN A 434 -14.74 23.90 -11.55
N TYR A 435 -13.44 24.10 -11.84
CA TYR A 435 -12.47 24.86 -11.06
C TYR A 435 -11.72 25.82 -11.98
#